data_AF-W1Y5D7-F1
#
_entry.id   AF-W1Y5D7-F1
#
_cell.length_a   1.000
_cell.length_b   1.000
_cell.length_c   1.000
_cell.angle_alpha   90.00
_cell.angle_beta   90.00
_cell.angle_gamma   90.00
#
_symmetry.space_group_name_H-M   'P 1'
#
loop_
_entity.id
_entity.type
_entity.pdbx_description
1 polymer ?
#
loop_
_entity_poly.entity_id
_entity_poly.type
_entity_poly.pdbx_seq_one_letter_code
_entity_poly.pdbx_strand_id
1 'polypeptide(L)'
;TGEVQDEDYWRNFGKERSTFIAPSLTWFGDNATVTMLYSHRDYKTPFDRGTIFDLTTKQPVNVDRKIRFDEPFNITDGQSDLAQLNAEYHLNSQWTARFDYSYSQDKYSDNQARVTAYD
;
A
#
# COMPACT_ATOMS: atom_id res chain seq x y z
N THR A 1 8.10 -9.95 -11.14
CA THR A 1 7.89 -10.90 -10.03
C THR A 1 6.47 -10.72 -9.49
N GLY A 2 5.98 -11.64 -8.65
CA GLY A 2 4.67 -11.47 -8.00
C GLY A 2 4.66 -12.10 -6.61
N GLU A 3 3.78 -11.59 -5.75
CA GLU A 3 3.65 -11.98 -4.35
C GLU A 3 2.16 -11.99 -3.95
N VAL A 4 1.78 -12.91 -3.06
CA VAL A 4 0.45 -12.99 -2.47
C VAL A 4 0.60 -13.18 -0.97
N GLN A 5 -0.12 -12.40 -0.19
CA GLN A 5 -0.16 -12.43 1.28
C GLN A 5 -1.60 -12.59 1.75
N ASP A 6 -1.84 -13.48 2.72
CA ASP A 6 -3.10 -13.61 3.48
C ASP A 6 -2.73 -13.99 4.91
N GLU A 7 -2.80 -13.02 5.82
CA GLU A 7 -2.34 -13.16 7.21
C GLU A 7 -3.37 -12.60 8.18
N ASP A 8 -3.44 -13.19 9.37
CA ASP A 8 -4.28 -12.66 10.44
C ASP A 8 -3.63 -11.40 11.02
N TYR A 9 -4.44 -10.34 11.17
CA TYR A 9 -4.01 -9.14 11.87
C TYR A 9 -3.84 -9.43 13.36
N TRP A 10 -2.95 -8.71 14.03
CA TRP A 10 -2.61 -8.99 15.42
C TRP A 10 -3.77 -8.71 16.42
N ARG A 11 -4.79 -7.94 16.00
CA ARG A 11 -6.03 -7.70 16.77
C ARG A 11 -7.20 -8.52 16.21
N ASN A 12 -8.21 -8.70 17.05
CA ASN A 12 -9.42 -9.46 16.75
C ASN A 12 -10.04 -9.09 15.40
N PHE A 13 -10.58 -10.12 14.73
CA PHE A 13 -11.30 -10.10 13.46
C PHE A 13 -10.61 -9.39 12.26
N GLY A 14 -9.39 -8.88 12.42
CA GLY A 14 -8.64 -8.27 11.33
C GLY A 14 -7.90 -9.30 10.48
N LYS A 15 -7.80 -9.03 9.18
CA LYS A 15 -6.98 -9.78 8.22
C LYS A 15 -6.28 -8.81 7.30
N GLU A 16 -5.03 -9.09 6.98
CA GLU A 16 -4.26 -8.39 5.96
C GLU A 16 -4.13 -9.28 4.74
N ARG A 17 -4.56 -8.77 3.59
CA ARG A 17 -4.46 -9.47 2.30
C ARG A 17 -3.85 -8.55 1.28
N SER A 18 -2.90 -9.05 0.52
CA SER A 18 -2.33 -8.31 -0.59
C SER A 18 -1.98 -9.23 -1.75
N THR A 19 -2.08 -8.70 -2.97
CA THR A 19 -1.53 -9.32 -4.17
C THR A 19 -0.71 -8.27 -4.88
N PHE A 20 0.51 -8.62 -5.26
CA PHE A 20 1.46 -7.70 -5.88
C PHE A 20 2.05 -8.32 -7.13
N ILE A 21 2.12 -7.54 -8.20
CA ILE A 21 2.88 -7.88 -9.40
C ILE A 21 3.76 -6.71 -9.80
N ALA A 22 4.95 -7.02 -10.31
CA ALA A 22 5.89 -6.04 -10.83
C ALA A 22 6.62 -6.57 -12.07
N PRO A 23 6.00 -6.54 -13.25
CA PRO A 23 6.70 -6.78 -14.51
C PRO A 23 7.65 -5.62 -14.86
N SER A 24 8.72 -5.95 -15.56
CA SER A 24 9.60 -4.96 -16.18
C SER A 24 10.06 -5.46 -17.55
N LEU A 25 10.39 -4.50 -18.41
CA LEU A 25 10.94 -4.75 -19.73
C LEU A 25 12.08 -3.76 -19.95
N THR A 26 13.26 -4.29 -20.29
CA THR A 26 14.38 -3.48 -20.75
C THR A 26 14.66 -3.80 -22.20
N TRP A 27 14.74 -2.76 -23.02
CA TRP A 27 15.17 -2.83 -24.40
C TRP A 27 16.58 -2.25 -24.53
N PHE A 28 17.43 -2.96 -25.25
CA PHE A 28 18.80 -2.57 -25.56
C PHE A 28 18.93 -2.33 -27.06
N GLY A 29 19.29 -1.11 -27.45
CA GLY A 29 19.74 -0.74 -28.78
C GLY A 29 21.20 -0.31 -28.77
N ASP A 30 21.76 -0.05 -29.94
CA ASP A 30 23.20 0.23 -30.09
C ASP A 30 23.69 1.43 -29.27
N ASN A 31 22.87 2.48 -29.14
CA ASN A 31 23.19 3.71 -28.41
C ASN A 31 22.17 4.05 -27.33
N ALA A 32 21.23 3.16 -27.04
CA ALA A 32 20.07 3.46 -26.20
C ALA A 32 19.69 2.28 -25.31
N THR A 33 19.37 2.56 -24.06
CA THR A 33 18.73 1.60 -23.15
C THR A 33 17.45 2.21 -22.63
N VAL A 34 16.33 1.51 -22.80
CA VAL A 34 15.02 1.95 -22.31
C VAL A 34 14.45 0.90 -21.39
N THR A 35 14.06 1.28 -20.19
CA THR A 35 13.44 0.40 -19.20
C THR A 35 12.05 0.91 -18.83
N MET A 36 11.08 0.02 -18.95
CA MET A 36 9.70 0.20 -18.50
C MET A 36 9.45 -0.70 -17.29
N LEU A 37 8.90 -0.13 -16.23
CA LEU A 37 8.47 -0.85 -15.04
C LEU A 37 7.02 -0.54 -14.77
N TYR A 38 6.27 -1.55 -14.33
CA TYR A 38 4.93 -1.37 -13.81
C TYR A 38 4.79 -2.21 -12.56
N SER A 39 4.21 -1.65 -11.51
CA SER A 39 3.80 -2.42 -10.33
C SER A 39 2.35 -2.14 -9.98
N HIS A 40 1.64 -3.20 -9.66
CA HIS A 40 0.24 -3.18 -9.24
C HIS A 40 0.10 -3.93 -7.93
N ARG A 41 -0.63 -3.34 -6.98
CA ARG A 41 -0.95 -3.95 -5.69
C ARG A 41 -2.44 -3.83 -5.40
N ASP A 42 -3.13 -4.95 -5.29
CA ASP A 42 -4.41 -5.04 -4.59
C ASP A 42 -4.12 -5.25 -3.10
N TYR A 43 -4.76 -4.48 -2.21
CA TYR A 43 -4.59 -4.63 -0.78
C TYR A 43 -5.91 -4.47 -0.02
N LYS A 44 -6.04 -5.24 1.05
CA LYS A 44 -7.16 -5.21 1.98
C LYS A 44 -6.62 -5.29 3.39
N THR A 45 -6.80 -4.23 4.17
CA THR A 45 -6.24 -4.13 5.52
C THR A 45 -7.30 -3.61 6.50
N PRO A 46 -7.24 -3.97 7.79
CA PRO A 46 -8.15 -3.42 8.77
C PRO A 46 -8.04 -1.89 8.90
N PHE A 47 -9.18 -1.19 8.88
CA PHE A 47 -9.23 0.23 9.25
C PHE A 47 -9.24 0.35 10.78
N ASP A 48 -8.07 0.20 11.41
CA ASP A 48 -7.94 0.21 12.86
C ASP A 48 -7.63 1.62 13.40
N ARG A 49 -8.54 2.16 14.23
CA ARG A 49 -8.41 3.49 14.86
C ARG A 49 -7.74 3.46 16.24
N GLY A 50 -7.23 2.32 16.67
CA GLY A 50 -6.58 2.17 17.97
C GLY A 50 -7.54 1.83 19.10
N THR A 51 -7.35 2.46 20.26
CA THR A 51 -8.13 2.25 21.48
C THR A 51 -8.87 3.53 21.86
N ILE A 52 -9.86 3.41 22.74
CA ILE A 52 -10.61 4.55 23.26
C ILE A 52 -9.84 5.18 24.42
N PHE A 53 -9.83 6.51 24.47
CA PHE A 53 -9.30 7.27 25.60
C PHE A 53 -10.45 7.68 26.52
N ASP A 54 -10.43 7.17 27.75
CA ASP A 54 -11.44 7.48 28.76
C ASP A 54 -11.16 8.87 29.36
N LEU A 55 -12.11 9.78 29.18
CA LEU A 55 -12.00 11.16 29.64
C LEU A 55 -12.14 11.31 31.17
N THR A 56 -12.74 10.33 31.84
CA THR A 56 -12.92 10.29 33.31
C THR A 56 -11.64 9.84 33.99
N THR A 57 -11.11 8.68 33.60
CA THR A 57 -9.88 8.14 34.17
C THR A 57 -8.62 8.80 33.60
N LYS A 58 -8.74 9.51 32.47
CA LYS A 58 -7.64 10.13 31.70
C LYS A 58 -6.61 9.10 31.23
N GLN A 59 -7.06 7.89 30.95
CA GLN A 59 -6.23 6.78 30.50
C GLN A 59 -6.91 6.06 29.32
N PRO A 60 -6.14 5.33 28.49
CA PRO A 60 -6.74 4.38 27.56
C PRO A 60 -7.57 3.34 28.30
N VAL A 61 -8.66 2.88 27.69
CA VAL A 61 -9.49 1.81 28.27
C VAL A 61 -8.63 0.57 28.52
N ASN A 62 -8.73 0.02 29.74
CA ASN A 62 -7.92 -1.10 30.20
C ASN A 62 -8.50 -2.45 29.75
N VAL A 63 -8.30 -2.79 28.47
CA VAL A 63 -8.70 -4.06 27.85
C VAL A 63 -7.49 -4.76 27.23
N ASP A 64 -7.66 -6.03 26.83
CA ASP A 64 -6.64 -6.73 26.03
C ASP A 64 -6.32 -5.91 24.77
N ARG A 65 -5.03 -5.77 24.45
CA ARG A 65 -4.54 -4.98 23.32
C ARG A 65 -5.07 -5.50 21.98
N LYS A 66 -5.44 -6.78 21.91
CA LYS A 66 -6.06 -7.41 20.74
C LYS A 66 -7.53 -7.04 20.56
N ILE A 67 -8.18 -6.37 21.51
CA ILE A 67 -9.59 -5.97 21.38
C ILE A 67 -9.66 -4.66 20.63
N ARG A 68 -10.25 -4.69 19.43
CA ARG A 68 -10.78 -3.53 18.73
C ARG A 68 -12.21 -3.24 19.19
N PHE A 69 -12.53 -1.95 19.20
CA PHE A 69 -13.84 -1.43 19.61
C PHE A 69 -14.78 -1.16 18.43
N ASP A 70 -14.29 -1.30 17.20
CA ASP A 70 -15.05 -1.07 15.99
C ASP A 70 -15.55 -2.39 15.37
N GLU A 71 -16.03 -2.31 14.13
CA GLU A 71 -16.71 -3.43 13.48
C GLU A 71 -15.78 -4.20 12.54
N PRO A 72 -15.99 -5.52 12.33
CA PRO A 72 -15.19 -6.32 11.40
C PRO A 72 -15.20 -5.82 9.96
N PHE A 73 -16.25 -5.10 9.56
CA PHE A 73 -16.34 -4.49 8.24
C PHE A 73 -15.55 -3.18 8.13
N ASN A 74 -14.91 -2.68 9.20
CA ASN A 74 -13.98 -1.55 9.12
C ASN A 74 -12.67 -2.00 8.47
N ILE A 75 -12.65 -1.90 7.15
CA ILE A 75 -11.55 -2.30 6.28
C ILE A 75 -11.28 -1.19 5.25
N THR A 76 -10.00 -1.04 4.92
CA THR A 76 -9.55 -0.35 3.71
C THR A 76 -9.39 -1.40 2.62
N ASP A 77 -10.04 -1.15 1.49
CA ASP A 77 -9.92 -1.96 0.26
C ASP A 77 -9.42 -1.05 -0.85
N GLY A 78 -8.24 -1.35 -1.40
CA GLY A 78 -7.55 -0.43 -2.28
C GLY A 78 -6.62 -1.08 -3.29
N GLN A 79 -6.23 -0.25 -4.25
CA GLN A 79 -5.39 -0.60 -5.39
C GLN A 79 -4.33 0.49 -5.57
N SER A 80 -3.07 0.08 -5.68
CA SER A 80 -1.95 0.98 -5.92
C SER A 80 -1.23 0.61 -7.21
N ASP A 81 -1.02 1.61 -8.06
CA ASP A 81 -0.34 1.51 -9.35
C ASP A 81 0.88 2.43 -9.39
N LEU A 82 1.98 1.92 -9.92
CA LEU A 82 3.18 2.69 -10.23
C LEU A 82 3.70 2.29 -11.62
N ALA A 83 3.86 3.26 -12.52
CA ALA A 83 4.48 3.06 -13.82
C ALA A 83 5.70 3.96 -13.96
N GLN A 84 6.82 3.40 -14.42
CA GLN A 84 8.07 4.13 -14.60
C GLN A 84 8.66 3.87 -15.98
N LEU A 85 9.16 4.94 -16.61
CA LEU A 85 9.90 4.90 -17.87
C LEU A 85 11.26 5.56 -17.63
N ASN A 86 12.33 4.84 -17.94
CA ASN A 86 13.70 5.30 -17.80
C ASN A 86 14.37 5.11 -19.17
N ALA A 87 15.00 6.14 -19.71
CA ALA A 87 15.68 6.09 -20.99
C ALA A 87 17.05 6.73 -20.89
N GLU A 88 18.06 6.00 -21.32
CA GLU A 88 19.43 6.48 -21.47
C GLU A 88 19.81 6.43 -22.96
N TYR A 89 20.43 7.50 -23.45
CA TYR A 89 20.89 7.61 -24.84
C TYR A 89 22.29 8.19 -24.91
N HIS A 90 23.23 7.47 -25.51
CA HIS A 90 24.57 7.97 -25.79
C HIS A 90 24.54 8.87 -27.03
N LEU A 91 24.63 10.18 -26.82
CA LEU A 91 24.69 11.16 -27.91
C LEU A 91 26.01 11.05 -28.68
N ASN A 92 27.10 10.73 -27.97
CA ASN A 92 28.42 10.40 -28.51
C ASN A 92 29.30 9.77 -27.40
N SER A 93 30.60 9.55 -27.67
CA SER A 93 31.53 8.95 -26.71
C SER A 93 31.79 9.77 -25.43
N GLN A 94 31.34 11.03 -25.37
CA GLN A 94 31.55 11.92 -24.24
C GLN A 94 30.25 12.39 -23.57
N TRP A 95 29.10 12.18 -24.21
CA TRP A 95 27.82 12.74 -23.75
C TRP A 95 26.70 11.71 -23.76
N THR A 96 25.99 11.63 -22.64
CA THR A 96 24.83 10.76 -22.44
C THR A 96 23.66 11.59 -21.94
N ALA A 97 22.49 11.42 -22.56
CA ALA A 97 21.24 11.99 -22.12
C ALA A 97 20.44 10.95 -21.32
N ARG A 98 19.74 11.39 -20.28
CA ARG A 98 18.84 10.58 -19.46
C ARG A 98 17.47 11.23 -19.37
N PHE A 99 16.43 10.41 -19.41
CA PHE A 99 15.05 10.83 -19.27
C PHE A 99 14.30 9.83 -18.39
N ASP A 100 13.65 10.34 -17.35
CA ASP A 100 12.91 9.53 -16.39
C ASP A 100 11.51 10.13 -16.17
N TYR A 101 10.50 9.26 -16.20
CA TYR A 101 9.11 9.60 -15.94
C TYR A 101 8.47 8.58 -15.02
N SER A 102 7.63 9.05 -14.09
CA SER A 102 6.93 8.22 -13.12
C SER A 102 5.49 8.68 -12.95
N TYR A 103 4.57 7.71 -12.90
CA TYR A 103 3.16 7.92 -12.59
C TYR A 103 2.78 7.00 -11.43
N SER A 104 2.11 7.57 -10.42
CA SER A 104 1.65 6.84 -9.25
C SER A 104 0.19 7.18 -8.95
N GLN A 105 -0.60 6.14 -8.64
CA GLN A 105 -1.98 6.29 -8.22
C GLN A 105 -2.28 5.31 -7.10
N ASP A 106 -3.05 5.77 -6.11
CA ASP A 106 -3.61 4.93 -5.07
C ASP A 106 -5.11 5.25 -4.99
N LYS A 107 -5.93 4.22 -5.12
CA LYS A 107 -7.39 4.30 -5.07
C LYS A 107 -7.86 3.36 -3.98
N TYR A 108 -8.62 3.87 -3.03
CA TYR A 108 -9.13 3.05 -1.94
C TYR A 108 -10.52 3.49 -1.52
N SER A 109 -11.19 2.58 -0.83
CA SER A 109 -12.43 2.83 -0.11
C SER A 109 -12.27 2.36 1.32
N ASP A 110 -12.83 3.14 2.24
CA ASP A 110 -12.82 2.83 3.66
C ASP A 110 -14.26 2.65 4.15
N ASN A 111 -14.56 1.46 4.66
CA ASN A 111 -15.76 1.25 5.44
C ASN A 111 -15.49 1.72 6.88
N GLN A 112 -16.35 2.58 7.42
CA GLN A 112 -16.11 3.23 8.71
C GLN A 112 -17.36 3.25 9.59
N ALA A 113 -17.44 2.33 10.54
CA ALA A 113 -18.20 2.48 11.76
C ALA A 113 -17.37 3.28 12.77
N ARG A 114 -17.99 4.27 13.41
CA ARG A 114 -17.37 5.06 14.48
C ARG A 114 -17.96 4.65 15.81
N VAL A 115 -17.09 4.35 16.76
CA VAL A 115 -17.48 4.08 18.14
C VAL A 115 -17.93 5.38 18.78
N THR A 116 -19.16 5.40 19.28
CA THR A 116 -19.75 6.59 19.95
C THR A 116 -19.79 6.46 21.46
N ALA A 117 -19.76 5.23 21.98
CA ALA A 117 -19.73 4.91 23.40
C ALA A 117 -19.11 3.51 23.60
N TYR A 118 -18.68 3.22 24.82
CA TYR A 118 -18.25 1.90 25.28
C TYR A 118 -18.81 1.67 26.68
N ASP A 119 -19.10 0.41 27.00
CA ASP A 119 -19.57 -0.02 28.31
C ASP A 119 -18.41 -0.62 29.14
#